data_AF-A0A1Y6FN45-F1
#
_entry.id   AF-A0A1Y6FN45-F1
#
_cell.length_a   1.000
_cell.length_b   1.000
_cell.length_c   1.000
_cell.angle_alpha   90.00
_cell.angle_beta   90.00
_cell.angle_gamma   90.00
#
_symmetry.space_group_name_H-M   'P 1'
#
loop_
_entity.id
_entity.type
_entity.pdbx_description
1 polymer ?
#
loop_
_entity_poly.entity_id
_entity_poly.type
_entity_poly.pdbx_seq_one_letter_code
_entity_poly.pdbx_strand_id
1 'polypeptide(L)'
;MQARNRLQAKQARHDTRAWQVKRRERTRQLIELGGLVAKADLVELTGDDRAVILGLLVEAAATLRSEARERQLMHWRRRGRRAFAAAPIEV
;
A
#
# COMPACT_ATOMS: atom_id res chain seq x y z
N MET A 1 -15.57 -22.51 -37.95
CA MET A 1 -15.06 -22.88 -36.60
C MET A 1 -13.68 -22.30 -36.31
N GLN A 2 -12.67 -22.45 -37.17
CA GLN A 2 -11.27 -22.05 -36.86
C GLN A 2 -11.06 -20.55 -36.51
N ALA A 3 -11.77 -19.63 -37.18
CA ALA A 3 -11.64 -18.19 -36.91
C ALA A 3 -12.16 -17.79 -35.51
N ARG A 4 -13.26 -18.41 -35.05
CA ARG A 4 -13.83 -18.19 -33.71
C ARG A 4 -12.89 -18.68 -32.61
N ASN A 5 -12.31 -19.87 -32.78
CA ASN A 5 -11.35 -20.42 -31.82
C ASN A 5 -10.09 -19.55 -31.69
N ARG A 6 -9.63 -18.94 -32.79
CA ARG A 6 -8.50 -17.99 -32.77
C ARG A 6 -8.82 -16.70 -32.02
N LEU A 7 -10.04 -16.18 -32.15
CA LEU A 7 -10.49 -14.98 -31.42
C LEU A 7 -10.62 -15.27 -29.92
N GLN A 8 -11.24 -16.40 -29.55
CA GLN A 8 -11.35 -16.84 -28.16
C GLN A 8 -9.97 -17.06 -27.52
N ALA A 9 -9.03 -17.68 -28.22
CA ALA A 9 -7.66 -17.85 -27.72
C ALA A 9 -6.91 -16.52 -27.54
N LYS A 10 -7.14 -15.53 -28.41
CA LYS A 10 -6.57 -14.18 -28.25
C LYS A 10 -7.18 -13.45 -27.05
N GLN A 11 -8.50 -13.54 -26.86
CA GLN A 11 -9.21 -12.97 -25.71
C GLN A 11 -8.72 -13.59 -24.40
N ALA A 12 -8.68 -14.92 -24.30
CA ALA A 12 -8.20 -15.61 -23.09
C ALA A 12 -6.75 -15.25 -22.72
N ARG A 13 -5.86 -15.07 -23.70
CA ARG A 13 -4.48 -14.60 -23.47
C ARG A 13 -4.44 -13.16 -22.98
N HIS A 14 -5.28 -12.30 -23.56
CA HIS A 14 -5.38 -10.90 -23.13
C HIS A 14 -5.90 -10.80 -21.69
N ASP A 15 -6.93 -11.57 -21.35
CA ASP A 15 -7.51 -11.61 -20.01
C ASP A 15 -6.52 -12.16 -18.97
N THR A 16 -5.75 -13.19 -19.34
CA THR A 16 -4.68 -13.72 -18.49
C THR A 16 -3.59 -12.68 -18.25
N ARG A 17 -3.18 -11.92 -19.29
CA ARG A 17 -2.20 -10.84 -19.16
C ARG A 17 -2.73 -9.70 -18.29
N ALA A 18 -3.98 -9.29 -18.49
CA ALA A 18 -4.62 -8.25 -17.69
C ALA A 18 -4.71 -8.65 -16.20
N TRP A 19 -5.04 -9.91 -15.92
CA TRP A 19 -5.03 -10.45 -14.56
C TRP A 19 -3.63 -10.44 -13.94
N GLN A 20 -2.61 -10.87 -14.69
CA GLN A 20 -1.23 -10.88 -14.21
C GLN A 20 -0.73 -9.46 -13.88
N VAL A 21 -1.05 -8.47 -14.71
CA VAL A 21 -0.71 -7.05 -14.48
C VAL A 21 -1.36 -6.56 -13.18
N LYS A 22 -2.68 -6.74 -13.04
CA LYS A 22 -3.41 -6.36 -11.82
C LYS A 22 -2.85 -7.04 -10.57
N ARG A 23 -2.45 -8.31 -10.67
CA ARG A 23 -1.84 -9.04 -9.55
C ARG A 23 -0.49 -8.44 -9.15
N ARG A 24 0.36 -8.10 -10.12
CA ARG A 24 1.66 -7.46 -9.86
C ARG A 24 1.48 -6.07 -9.24
N GLU A 25 0.54 -5.28 -9.75
CA GLU A 25 0.20 -3.97 -9.18
C GLU A 25 -0.26 -4.08 -7.73
N ARG A 26 -1.20 -5.00 -7.43
CA ARG A 26 -1.66 -5.25 -6.07
C ARG A 26 -0.51 -5.69 -5.14
N THR A 27 0.34 -6.60 -5.62
CA THR A 27 1.47 -7.09 -4.83
C THR A 27 2.46 -5.97 -4.53
N ARG A 28 2.81 -5.17 -5.55
CA ARG A 28 3.67 -4.00 -5.40
C ARG A 28 3.09 -3.00 -4.39
N GLN A 29 1.82 -2.67 -4.51
CA GLN A 29 1.15 -1.75 -3.59
C GLN A 29 1.19 -2.25 -2.14
N LEU A 30 0.94 -3.55 -1.91
CA LEU A 30 0.99 -4.13 -0.56
C LEU A 30 2.42 -4.13 0.01
N ILE A 31 3.42 -4.40 -0.83
CA ILE A 31 4.84 -4.32 -0.43
C ILE A 31 5.22 -2.88 -0.09
N GLU A 32 4.82 -1.91 -0.91
CA GLU A 32 5.08 -0.49 -0.65
C GLU A 32 4.46 -0.05 0.68
N LEU A 33 3.19 -0.43 0.94
CA LEU A 33 2.52 -0.15 2.21
C LEU A 33 3.20 -0.84 3.39
N GLY A 34 3.60 -2.11 3.26
CA GLY A 34 4.36 -2.84 4.27
C GLY A 34 5.71 -2.19 4.58
N GLY A 35 6.39 -1.66 3.55
CA GLY A 35 7.63 -0.90 3.71
C GLY A 35 7.46 0.38 4.51
N LEU A 36 6.28 1.04 4.46
CA LEU A 36 5.99 2.20 5.30
C LEU A 36 5.85 1.82 6.78
N VAL A 37 5.24 0.67 7.06
CA VAL A 37 5.09 0.15 8.44
C VAL A 37 6.46 -0.15 9.03
N ALA A 38 7.33 -0.84 8.27
CA ALA A 38 8.70 -1.14 8.69
C ALA A 38 9.54 0.14 8.86
N LYS A 39 9.49 1.09 7.92
CA LYS A 39 10.24 2.36 8.00
C LYS A 39 9.80 3.26 9.16
N ALA A 40 8.55 3.14 9.60
CA ALA A 40 8.05 3.82 10.79
C ALA A 40 8.44 3.11 12.10
N ASP A 41 9.28 2.07 12.02
CA ASP A 41 9.74 1.26 13.14
C ASP A 41 8.62 0.55 13.91
N LEU A 42 7.42 0.47 13.31
CA LEU A 42 6.24 -0.06 14.00
C LEU A 42 6.37 -1.57 14.23
N VAL A 43 7.08 -2.29 13.37
CA VAL A 43 7.28 -3.74 13.56
C VAL A 43 8.11 -3.99 14.81
N GLU A 44 9.24 -3.30 14.96
CA GLU A 44 10.11 -3.45 16.13
C GLU A 44 9.44 -2.93 17.41
N LEU A 45 8.92 -1.70 17.37
CA LEU A 45 8.32 -1.04 18.54
C LEU A 45 7.07 -1.74 19.09
N THR A 46 6.37 -2.52 18.26
CA THR A 46 5.18 -3.28 18.67
C THR A 46 5.43 -4.78 18.82
N GLY A 47 6.64 -5.27 18.52
CA GLY A 47 6.95 -6.70 18.51
C GLY A 47 6.13 -7.49 17.48
N ASP A 48 5.89 -6.90 16.30
CA ASP A 48 5.01 -7.42 15.23
C ASP A 48 3.57 -7.73 15.68
N ASP A 49 3.08 -7.05 16.73
CA ASP A 49 1.68 -7.17 17.13
C ASP A 49 0.77 -6.47 16.11
N ARG A 50 0.22 -7.29 15.21
CA ARG A 50 -0.69 -6.82 14.15
C ARG A 50 -1.95 -6.17 14.67
N ALA A 51 -2.45 -6.55 15.85
CA ALA A 51 -3.63 -5.92 16.43
C ALA A 51 -3.30 -4.50 16.90
N VAL A 52 -2.11 -4.28 17.48
CA VAL A 52 -1.62 -2.95 17.87
C VAL A 52 -1.41 -2.07 16.65
N ILE A 53 -0.73 -2.58 15.61
CA ILE A 53 -0.51 -1.83 14.36
C ILE A 53 -1.85 -1.45 13.71
N LEU A 54 -2.81 -2.38 13.66
CA LEU A 54 -4.13 -2.09 13.13
C LEU A 54 -4.86 -1.05 13.98
N GLY A 55 -4.76 -1.13 15.32
CA GLY A 55 -5.33 -0.15 16.24
C GLY A 55 -4.84 1.27 15.97
N LEU A 56 -3.53 1.46 15.78
CA LEU A 56 -2.93 2.75 15.42
C LEU A 56 -3.49 3.29 14.09
N LEU A 57 -3.63 2.44 13.08
CA LEU A 57 -4.19 2.83 11.78
C LEU A 57 -5.68 3.18 11.87
N VAL A 58 -6.44 2.48 12.72
CA VAL A 58 -7.86 2.77 12.98
C VAL A 58 -8.02 4.12 13.68
N GLU A 59 -7.17 4.42 14.66
CA GLU A 59 -7.16 5.72 15.34
C GLU A 59 -6.81 6.86 14.37
N ALA A 60 -5.82 6.65 13.50
CA ALA A 60 -5.49 7.60 12.45
C ALA A 60 -6.69 7.83 11.51
N ALA A 61 -7.37 6.76 11.10
CA ALA A 61 -8.55 6.86 10.25
C ALA A 61 -9.72 7.57 10.95
N ALA A 62 -9.92 7.35 12.25
CA ALA A 62 -10.91 8.04 13.06
C ALA A 62 -10.61 9.55 13.14
N THR A 63 -9.34 9.92 13.32
CA THR A 63 -8.89 11.31 13.33
C THR A 63 -9.23 12.01 12.00
N LEU A 64 -9.01 11.34 10.87
CA LEU A 64 -9.29 11.88 9.55
C LEU A 64 -10.79 11.94 9.19
N ARG A 65 -11.65 11.25 9.95
CA ARG A 65 -13.11 11.39 9.82
C ARG A 65 -13.69 12.55 10.64
N SER A 66 -12.86 13.23 11.45
CA SER A 66 -13.27 14.38 12.25
C SER A 66 -12.98 15.72 11.54
N GLU A 67 -13.47 16.82 12.12
CA GLU A 67 -13.23 18.19 11.66
C GLU A 67 -11.73 18.57 11.66
N ALA A 68 -10.88 17.82 12.37
CA ALA A 68 -9.44 18.05 12.43
C ALA A 68 -8.68 17.55 11.19
N ARG A 69 -9.35 16.90 10.22
CA ARG A 69 -8.75 16.21 9.06
C ARG A 69 -7.65 17.01 8.36
N GLU A 70 -7.93 18.25 7.97
CA GLU A 70 -6.99 19.04 7.16
C GLU A 70 -5.72 19.42 7.92
N ARG A 71 -5.89 19.89 9.17
CA ARG A 71 -4.76 20.20 10.06
C ARG A 71 -3.91 18.96 10.29
N GLN A 72 -4.55 17.82 10.55
CA GLN A 72 -3.83 16.58 10.81
C GLN A 72 -3.09 16.05 9.58
N LEU A 73 -3.72 16.09 8.39
CA LEU A 73 -3.06 15.72 7.13
C LEU A 73 -1.84 16.60 6.86
N MET A 74 -1.94 17.92 7.10
CA MET A 74 -0.80 18.83 6.95
C MET A 74 0.36 18.44 7.88
N HIS A 75 0.05 18.17 9.15
CA HIS A 75 1.06 17.77 10.14
C HIS A 75 1.72 16.43 9.80
N TRP A 76 0.93 15.40 9.48
CA TRP A 76 1.45 14.08 9.11
C TRP A 76 2.23 14.11 7.80
N ARG A 77 1.79 14.86 6.79
CA ARG A 77 2.54 15.02 5.54
C ARG A 77 3.92 15.64 5.79
N ARG A 78 3.99 16.67 6.63
CA ARG A 78 5.27 17.31 7.00
C ARG A 78 6.18 16.36 7.78
N ARG A 79 5.63 15.62 8.76
CA ARG A 79 6.38 14.63 9.54
C ARG A 79 6.88 13.48 8.66
N GLY A 80 6.02 12.93 7.81
CA GLY A 80 6.36 11.87 6.86
C GLY A 80 7.50 12.28 5.94
N ARG A 81 7.43 13.46 5.30
CA ARG A 81 8.53 13.96 4.46
C ARG A 81 9.88 14.02 5.18
N ARG A 82 9.89 14.42 6.45
CA ARG A 82 11.11 14.43 7.26
C ARG A 82 11.62 13.02 7.57
N ALA A 83 10.72 12.11 7.93
CA ALA A 83 11.10 10.71 8.17
C ALA A 83 11.68 10.05 6.89
N PHE A 84 11.11 10.36 5.73
CA PHE A 84 11.65 9.91 4.44
C PHE A 84 13.03 10.49 4.13
N ALA A 85 13.29 11.74 4.49
CA ALA A 85 14.58 12.40 4.27
C ALA A 85 15.66 12.00 5.28
N ALA A 86 15.26 11.60 6.50
CA ALA A 86 16.17 11.22 7.57
C ALA A 86 16.59 9.74 7.54
N ALA A 87 15.84 8.88 6.83
CA ALA A 87 16.22 7.48 6.64
C ALA A 87 17.42 7.39 5.68
N PRO A 88 18.56 6.81 6.10
CA PRO A 88 19.67 6.54 5.20
C PRO A 88 19.21 5.67 4.03
N ILE A 89 19.78 5.90 2.84
CA ILE A 89 19.67 4.94 1.74
C ILE A 89 20.58 3.77 2.11
N GLU A 90 20.05 2.77 2.79
CA GLU A 90 20.71 1.47 2.85
C GLU A 90 20.51 0.81 1.49
N VAL A 91 21.59 0.78 0.70
CA VAL A 91 21.71 0.08 -0.59
C VAL A 91 22.28 -1.30 -0.34
#